data_AF-F7RR48-F1
#
_entry.id   AF-F7RR48-F1
#
_cell.length_a   1.000
_cell.length_b   1.000
_cell.length_c   1.000
_cell.angle_alpha   90.00
_cell.angle_beta   90.00
_cell.angle_gamma   90.00
#
_symmetry.space_group_name_H-M   'P 1'
#
loop_
_entity.id
_entity.type
_entity.pdbx_description
1 polymer ?
#
loop_
_entity_poly.entity_id
_entity_poly.type
_entity_poly.pdbx_seq_one_letter_code
_entity_poly.pdbx_strand_id
1 'polypeptide(L)' 'MKPIIPPQNLTELLERAHMMAGISLAQIAAQRGIPVPKDLKHDKGWIGQLVEMELGATAGSKPEQDFFTFRR' A
#
# COMPACT_ATOMS: atom_id res chain seq x y z
N MET A 1 -12.03 -9.38 5.95
CA MET A 1 -10.68 -8.82 5.71
C MET A 1 -10.30 -7.94 6.89
N LYS A 2 -9.08 -8.03 7.38
CA LYS A 2 -8.60 -7.19 8.47
C LYS A 2 -8.38 -5.77 7.93
N PRO A 3 -9.00 -4.73 8.50
CA PRO A 3 -8.75 -3.36 8.04
C PRO A 3 -7.28 -3.05 8.29
N ILE A 4 -6.57 -2.59 7.24
CA ILE A 4 -5.24 -2.04 7.45
C ILE A 4 -5.42 -0.62 7.94
N ILE A 5 -5.15 -0.45 9.23
CA ILE A 5 -5.03 0.87 9.84
C ILE A 5 -3.66 1.45 9.50
N PRO A 6 -3.54 2.79 9.46
CA PRO A 6 -2.26 3.44 9.29
C PRO A 6 -1.22 2.94 10.30
N PRO A 7 0.04 2.72 9.88
CA PRO A 7 1.11 2.33 10.78
C PRO A 7 1.31 3.42 11.83
N GLN A 8 1.58 3.01 13.07
CA GLN A 8 1.70 3.94 14.19
C GLN A 8 3.08 4.59 14.29
N ASN A 9 4.11 3.96 13.71
CA ASN A 9 5.48 4.43 13.73
C ASN A 9 6.28 3.89 12.54
N LEU A 10 7.48 4.44 12.33
CA LEU A 10 8.34 4.09 11.20
C LEU A 10 8.74 2.60 11.22
N THR A 11 8.98 2.04 12.41
CA THR A 11 9.34 0.62 12.55
C THR A 11 8.24 -0.29 12.00
N GLU A 12 6.98 -0.04 12.36
CA GLU A 12 5.84 -0.82 11.86
C GLU A 12 5.69 -0.69 10.34
N LEU A 13 5.86 0.52 9.79
CA LEU A 13 5.83 0.73 8.34
C LEU A 13 6.94 -0.07 7.64
N LEU A 14 8.16 0.00 8.17
CA LEU A 14 9.30 -0.73 7.61
C LEU A 14 9.08 -2.24 7.71
N GLU A 15 8.59 -2.77 8.84
CA GLU A 15 8.26 -4.19 8.99
C GLU A 15 7.25 -4.66 7.93
N ARG A 16 6.20 -3.88 7.68
CA ARG A 16 5.23 -4.17 6.60
C ARG A 16 5.89 -4.18 5.23
N ALA A 17 6.74 -3.19 4.93
CA ALA A 17 7.46 -3.13 3.66
C ALA A 17 8.42 -4.32 3.48
N HIS A 18 9.10 -4.76 4.54
CA HIS A 18 9.96 -5.94 4.50
C HIS A 18 9.15 -7.23 4.28
N MET A 19 7.97 -7.36 4.90
CA MET A 19 7.09 -8.51 4.67
C MET A 19 6.58 -8.59 3.23
N MET A 20 6.43 -7.45 2.55
CA MET A 20 6.05 -7.42 1.13
C MET A 20 7.19 -7.82 0.18
N ALA A 21 8.45 -7.72 0.62
CA ALA A 21 9.59 -7.99 -0.24
C ALA A 21 9.60 -9.45 -0.72
N GLY A 22 9.72 -9.63 -2.03
CA GLY A 22 9.68 -10.95 -2.66
C GLY A 22 8.27 -11.50 -2.94
N ILE A 23 7.21 -10.81 -2.48
CA ILE A 23 5.82 -11.13 -2.87
C ILE A 23 5.50 -10.43 -4.18
N SER A 24 4.88 -11.15 -5.13
CA SER A 24 4.45 -10.55 -6.39
C SER A 24 3.23 -9.63 -6.20
N LEU A 25 3.12 -8.61 -7.05
CA LEU A 25 1.96 -7.70 -7.07
C LEU A 25 0.63 -8.45 -7.24
N ALA A 26 0.63 -9.53 -8.02
CA ALA A 26 -0.56 -10.36 -8.22
C ALA A 26 -0.99 -11.09 -6.93
N GLN A 27 -0.04 -11.55 -6.12
CA GLN A 27 -0.35 -12.19 -4.83
C GLN A 27 -0.91 -11.18 -3.83
N ILE A 28 -0.32 -9.98 -3.74
CA ILE A 28 -0.82 -8.90 -2.88
C ILE A 28 -2.24 -8.50 -3.32
N ALA A 29 -2.45 -8.31 -4.62
CA ALA A 29 -3.75 -7.98 -5.18
C ALA A 29 -4.80 -9.07 -4.89
N ALA A 30 -4.44 -10.35 -5.03
CA ALA A 30 -5.32 -11.46 -4.68
C ALA A 30 -5.70 -11.48 -3.18
N GLN A 31 -4.74 -11.21 -2.28
CA GLN A 31 -4.99 -11.10 -0.84
C GLN A 31 -5.93 -9.93 -0.51
N ARG A 32 -5.88 -8.85 -1.31
CA ARG A 32 -6.71 -7.65 -1.16
C ARG A 32 -8.01 -7.67 -1.94
N GLY A 33 -8.24 -8.69 -2.78
CA GLY A 33 -9.40 -8.75 -3.67
C GLY A 33 -9.39 -7.66 -4.75
N ILE A 34 -8.21 -7.15 -5.13
CA ILE A 34 -8.04 -6.14 -6.16
C ILE A 34 -7.84 -6.84 -7.51
N PRO A 35 -8.58 -6.46 -8.57
CA PRO A 35 -8.34 -6.98 -9.91
C PRO A 35 -6.96 -6.54 -10.43
N VAL A 36 -6.21 -7.50 -10.98
CA VAL A 36 -4.92 -7.22 -11.63
C VAL A 36 -5.16 -6.83 -13.09
N PRO A 37 -4.71 -5.64 -13.53
CA PRO A 37 -4.88 -5.22 -14.91
C PRO A 37 -4.00 -6.07 -15.83
N LYS A 38 -4.42 -6.23 -17.09
CA LYS A 38 -3.67 -6.97 -18.11
C LYS A 38 -2.32 -6.31 -18.42
N ASP A 39 -2.29 -4.98 -18.41
CA ASP A 39 -1.09 -4.16 -18.55
C ASP A 39 -1.26 -2.82 -17.80
N LEU A 40 -0.16 -2.10 -17.59
CA LEU A 40 -0.15 -0.84 -16.83
C LEU A 40 -0.27 0.41 -17.73
N LYS A 41 -0.64 0.25 -19.01
CA LYS A 41 -0.62 1.39 -19.96
C LYS A 41 -1.69 2.43 -19.62
N HIS A 42 -2.85 1.97 -19.15
CA HIS A 42 -3.99 2.81 -18.79
C HIS A 42 -4.16 2.96 -17.27
N ASP A 43 -3.54 2.08 -16.49
CA ASP A 43 -3.63 2.03 -15.03
C ASP A 43 -2.37 2.61 -14.36
N LYS A 44 -1.97 3.80 -14.80
CA LYS A 44 -0.81 4.54 -14.29
C LYS A 44 -1.11 5.02 -12.85
N GLY A 45 -0.86 4.14 -11.89
CA GLY A 45 -1.17 4.36 -10.47
C GLY A 45 -1.62 3.10 -9.74
N TRP A 46 -1.98 2.04 -10.46
CA TRP A 46 -2.47 0.80 -9.84
C TRP A 46 -1.45 0.16 -8.88
N ILE A 47 -0.16 0.15 -9.26
CA ILE A 47 0.90 -0.32 -8.37
C ILE A 47 0.98 0.55 -7.10
N GLY A 48 0.93 1.87 -7.26
CA GLY A 48 0.99 2.81 -6.14
C GLY A 48 -0.15 2.57 -5.17
N GLN A 49 -1.38 2.51 -5.68
CA GLN A 49 -2.58 2.24 -4.88
C GLN A 49 -2.51 0.89 -4.16
N LEU A 50 -2.02 -0.16 -4.84
CA LEU A 50 -1.84 -1.47 -4.22
C LEU A 50 -0.84 -1.41 -3.05
N VAL A 51 0.28 -0.71 -3.23
CA VAL A 51 1.32 -0.54 -2.19
C VAL A 51 0.82 0.32 -1.04
N GLU A 52 0.17 1.43 -1.34
CA GLU A 52 -0.49 2.32 -0.37
C GLU A 52 -1.48 1.53 0.50
N MET A 53 -2.34 0.72 -0.12
CA MET A 53 -3.30 -0.13 0.59
C MET A 53 -2.61 -1.20 1.46
N GLU A 54 -1.54 -1.82 0.96
CA GLU A 54 -0.82 -2.86 1.69
C GLU A 54 -0.06 -2.29 2.90
N LEU A 55 0.51 -1.10 2.76
CA LEU A 55 1.25 -0.43 3.83
C LEU A 55 0.32 0.29 4.83
N GLY A 56 -0.91 0.61 4.42
CA GLY A 56 -1.87 1.35 5.24
C GLY A 56 -1.73 2.86 5.11
N ALA A 57 -1.42 3.35 3.91
CA ALA A 57 -1.44 4.77 3.63
C ALA A 57 -2.80 5.38 3.95
N THR A 58 -2.78 6.64 4.39
CA THR A 58 -4.01 7.38 4.66
C THR A 58 -4.63 7.79 3.32
N ALA A 59 -5.84 7.30 3.03
CA ALA A 59 -6.50 7.64 1.78
C ALA A 59 -6.83 9.14 1.70
N GLY A 60 -6.27 9.83 0.70
CA GLY A 60 -6.61 11.23 0.41
C GLY A 60 -5.87 11.77 -0.81
N SER A 61 -6.56 12.44 -1.73
CA SER A 61 -5.96 13.06 -2.92
C SER A 61 -5.22 14.38 -2.63
N LYS A 62 -4.85 14.62 -1.37
CA LYS A 62 -4.17 15.85 -0.98
C LYS A 62 -2.67 15.69 -1.25
N PRO A 63 -1.96 16.78 -1.61
CA PRO A 63 -0.52 16.78 -1.82
C PRO A 63 0.21 16.77 -0.46
N GLU A 64 -0.08 15.76 0.34
CA GLU A 64 0.37 15.60 1.70
C GLU A 64 1.07 14.24 1.85
N GLN A 65 1.82 14.01 2.93
CA GLN A 65 2.52 12.73 3.13
C GLN A 65 1.54 11.61 3.50
N ASP A 66 1.66 10.44 2.88
CA ASP A 66 0.74 9.31 3.11
C ASP A 66 0.67 8.82 4.57
N PHE A 67 1.72 9.06 5.35
CA PHE A 67 1.89 8.59 6.73
C PHE A 67 2.16 9.75 7.70
N PHE A 68 1.10 10.43 8.13
CA PHE A 68 1.16 11.61 9.01
C PHE A 68 1.53 11.33 10.46
N THR A 69 1.42 10.08 10.91
CA THR A 69 1.61 9.71 12.32
C THR A 69 3.09 9.77 12.74
N PHE A 70 4.02 9.82 11.79
CA PHE A 70 5.44 9.99 12.08
C PHE A 70 5.74 11.44 12.46
N ARG A 71 5.44 11.79 13.71
CA ARG A 71 5.99 13.01 14.29
C ARG A 71 7.51 12.83 14.46
N ARG A 72 8.26 13.80 13.94
CA ARG A 72 9.69 13.97 14.20
C ARG A 72 9.97 14.09 15.70
#